data_AF-A0A7C4X688-F1
#
_entry.id   AF-A0A7C4X688-F1
#
_cell.length_a   1.000
_cell.length_b   1.000
_cell.length_c   1.000
_cell.angle_alpha   90.00
_cell.angle_beta   90.00
_cell.angle_gamma   90.00
#
_symmetry.space_group_name_H-M   'P 1'
#
loop_
_entity.id
_entity.type
_entity.pdbx_description
1 polymer ?
#
loop_
_entity_poly.entity_id
_entity_poly.type
_entity_poly.pdbx_seq_one_letter_code
_entity_poly.pdbx_strand_id
1 'polypeptide(L)'
;MFDIGSQEILVILVVALIVIGPKKLPDLAKALGRGIAEFKKATHEMKKTILEDEELKSAKEEIVDSAHEVRQTVKEEFKKGYSSFDEVIEDYQKMKESVSNTDVKEKKDGNRA
;
A
#
# COMPACT_ATOMS: atom_id res chain seq x y z
N MET A 1 -2.91 13.44 -15.81
CA MET A 1 -1.53 13.49 -15.26
C MET A 1 -0.88 12.16 -15.59
N PHE A 2 0.32 12.18 -16.18
CA PHE A 2 1.12 11.05 -16.70
C PHE A 2 0.53 9.65 -16.53
N ASP A 3 -0.24 9.22 -17.52
CA ASP A 3 -0.63 7.83 -17.69
C ASP A 3 0.55 7.10 -18.35
N ILE A 4 1.54 6.73 -17.54
CA ILE A 4 2.70 5.97 -18.02
C ILE A 4 2.27 4.52 -18.09
N GLY A 5 1.96 4.06 -19.29
CA GLY A 5 1.69 2.67 -19.57
C GLY A 5 2.95 1.80 -19.50
N SER A 6 2.71 0.49 -19.59
CA SER A 6 3.78 -0.51 -19.66
C SER A 6 4.71 -0.28 -20.87
N GLN A 7 4.19 0.32 -21.94
CA GLN A 7 4.93 0.59 -23.16
C GLN A 7 5.89 1.76 -23.01
N GLU A 8 5.48 2.84 -22.36
CA GLU A 8 6.34 3.99 -22.05
C GLU A 8 7.49 3.58 -21.13
N ILE A 9 7.22 2.75 -20.11
CA ILE A 9 8.26 2.18 -19.23
C ILE A 9 9.29 1.38 -20.04
N LEU A 10 8.84 0.58 -21.01
CA LEU A 10 9.72 -0.25 -21.84
C LEU A 10 10.64 0.60 -22.72
N VAL A 11 10.12 1.69 -23.31
CA VAL A 11 10.91 2.63 -24.11
C VAL A 11 12.00 3.30 -23.25
N ILE A 12 11.64 3.76 -22.05
CA ILE A 12 12.60 4.37 -21.11
C ILE A 12 13.67 3.35 -20.71
N LEU A 13 13.28 2.09 -20.47
CA LEU A 13 14.21 0.99 -20.18
C LEU A 13 15.21 0.78 -21.32
N VAL A 14 14.76 0.77 -22.57
CA VAL A 14 15.66 0.61 -23.73
C VAL A 14 16.66 1.76 -23.81
N VAL A 15 16.21 3.01 -23.62
CA VAL A 15 17.11 4.17 -23.62
C VAL A 15 18.13 4.08 -22.48
N ALA A 16 17.67 3.73 -21.27
CA ALA A 16 18.55 3.53 -20.11
C ALA A 16 19.58 2.41 -20.34
N LEU A 17 19.17 1.31 -21.00
CA LEU A 17 20.04 0.20 -21.36
C LEU A 17 21.08 0.59 -22.41
N ILE A 18 20.78 1.51 -23.33
CA ILE A 18 21.77 2.02 -24.28
C ILE A 18 22.82 2.88 -23.56
N VAL A 19 22.38 3.76 -22.65
CA VAL A 19 23.27 4.67 -21.91
C VAL A 19 24.17 3.90 -20.94
N ILE A 20 23.58 2.99 -20.15
CA ILE A 20 24.31 2.24 -19.11
C ILE A 20 24.96 0.98 -19.70
N GLY A 21 24.31 0.34 -20.66
CA GLY A 21 24.70 -0.96 -21.22
C GLY A 21 23.99 -2.13 -20.50
N PRO A 22 23.38 -3.08 -21.23
CA PRO A 22 22.65 -4.21 -20.61
C PRO A 22 23.55 -5.13 -19.79
N LYS A 23 24.85 -5.20 -20.13
CA LYS A 23 25.85 -5.97 -19.38
C LYS A 23 26.23 -5.31 -18.05
N LYS A 24 26.14 -3.98 -17.94
CA LYS A 24 26.51 -3.24 -16.72
C LYS A 24 25.38 -3.13 -15.71
N LEU A 25 24.13 -3.20 -16.16
CA LEU A 25 22.94 -3.19 -15.28
C LEU A 25 22.99 -4.28 -14.18
N PRO A 26 23.29 -5.56 -14.45
CA PRO A 26 23.39 -6.58 -13.41
C PRO A 26 24.53 -6.32 -12.43
N ASP A 27 25.65 -5.75 -12.88
CA ASP A 27 26.77 -5.41 -12.01
C ASP A 27 26.43 -4.22 -11.10
N LEU A 28 25.75 -3.21 -11.64
CA LEU A 28 25.24 -2.06 -10.88
C LEU A 28 24.23 -2.50 -9.83
N ALA A 29 23.29 -3.38 -10.20
CA ALA A 29 22.31 -3.95 -9.29
C ALA A 29 22.96 -4.77 -8.17
N LYS A 30 23.99 -5.57 -8.48
CA LYS A 30 24.78 -6.30 -7.47
C LYS A 30 25.51 -5.36 -6.52
N ALA A 31 26.13 -4.30 -7.04
CA ALA A 31 26.84 -3.31 -6.22
C ALA A 31 25.89 -2.56 -5.28
N LEU A 32 24.77 -2.05 -5.80
CA LEU A 32 23.71 -1.41 -5.02
C LEU A 32 23.09 -2.37 -4.01
N GLY A 33 22.81 -3.61 -4.42
CA GLY A 33 22.25 -4.64 -3.55
C GLY A 33 23.16 -4.96 -2.36
N ARG A 34 24.47 -5.07 -2.59
CA ARG A 34 25.46 -5.23 -1.52
C ARG A 34 25.47 -4.02 -0.58
N GLY A 35 25.51 -2.80 -1.13
CA GLY A 35 25.48 -1.58 -0.32
C GLY A 35 24.23 -1.46 0.54
N ILE A 36 23.04 -1.77 0.00
CA ILE A 36 21.79 -1.80 0.75
C ILE A 36 21.81 -2.90 1.83
N ALA A 37 22.35 -4.08 1.52
CA ALA A 37 22.45 -5.18 2.48
C ALA A 37 23.37 -4.83 3.65
N GLU A 38 24.53 -4.22 3.37
CA GLU A 38 25.47 -3.74 4.37
C GLU A 38 24.88 -2.59 5.20
N PHE A 39 24.22 -1.63 4.55
CA PHE A 39 23.52 -0.55 5.24
C PHE A 39 22.42 -1.07 6.17
N LYS A 40 21.63 -2.05 5.71
CA LYS A 40 20.61 -2.71 6.53
C LYS A 40 21.24 -3.43 7.72
N LYS A 41 22.36 -4.13 7.52
CA LYS A 41 23.10 -4.82 8.58
C LYS A 41 23.64 -3.83 9.62
N ALA A 42 24.30 -2.76 9.17
CA ALA A 42 24.79 -1.69 10.04
C ALA A 42 23.65 -1.05 10.84
N THR A 43 22.53 -0.72 10.18
CA THR A 43 21.33 -0.18 10.85
C THR A 43 20.77 -1.15 11.89
N HIS A 44 20.78 -2.45 11.60
CA HIS A 44 20.31 -3.49 12.51
C HIS A 44 21.22 -3.64 13.74
N GLU A 45 22.54 -3.63 13.53
CA GLU A 45 23.54 -3.65 14.61
C GLU A 45 23.43 -2.40 15.47
N MET A 46 23.31 -1.21 14.88
CA MET A 46 23.04 0.04 15.61
C MET A 46 21.76 -0.06 16.44
N LYS A 47 20.66 -0.54 15.85
CA LYS A 47 19.39 -0.75 16.57
C LYS A 47 19.57 -1.70 17.75
N LYS A 48 20.37 -2.76 17.59
CA LYS A 48 20.66 -3.75 18.63
C LYS A 48 21.49 -3.12 19.77
N THR A 49 22.55 -2.38 19.46
CA THR A 49 23.34 -1.66 20.47
C THR A 49 22.50 -0.63 21.22
N ILE A 50 21.66 0.14 20.51
CA ILE A 50 20.70 1.11 21.10
C ILE A 50 19.62 0.41 21.96
N LEU A 51 19.32 -0.86 21.70
CA LEU A 51 18.39 -1.68 22.49
C LEU A 51 19.03 -2.33 23.72
N GLU A 52 20.34 -2.56 23.67
CA GLU A 52 21.11 -3.25 24.71
C GLU A 52 21.72 -2.28 25.73
N ASP A 53 21.71 -0.97 25.45
CA ASP A 53 22.11 0.08 26.39
C ASP A 53 20.99 0.36 27.42
N GLU A 54 21.28 0.14 28.72
CA GLU A 54 20.28 0.19 29.81
C GLU A 54 19.68 1.59 30.01
N GLU A 55 20.41 2.65 29.68
CA GLU A 55 19.95 4.04 29.78
C GLU A 55 18.87 4.40 28.75
N LEU A 56 18.77 3.64 27.65
CA LEU A 56 17.76 3.82 26.59
C LEU A 56 16.58 2.87 26.70
N LYS A 57 16.65 1.82 27.53
CA LYS A 57 15.50 0.94 27.83
C LYS A 57 14.33 1.72 28.42
N SER A 58 14.60 2.67 29.31
CA SER A 58 13.59 3.53 29.94
C SER A 58 12.91 4.44 28.92
N ALA A 59 13.68 5.10 28.05
CA ALA A 59 13.14 5.90 26.94
C ALA A 59 12.39 5.05 25.90
N LYS A 60 12.78 3.78 25.72
CA LYS A 60 12.08 2.82 24.87
C LYS A 60 10.79 2.32 25.46
N GLU A 61 10.72 2.03 26.76
CA GLU A 61 9.46 1.68 27.42
C GLU A 61 8.45 2.81 27.24
N GLU A 62 8.87 4.06 27.43
CA GLU A 62 7.99 5.23 27.24
C GLU A 62 7.54 5.40 25.76
N ILE A 63 8.43 5.21 24.79
CA ILE A 63 8.09 5.29 23.36
C ILE A 63 7.26 4.08 22.89
N VAL A 64 7.54 2.88 23.40
CA VAL A 64 6.83 1.65 23.04
C VAL A 64 5.44 1.64 23.68
N ASP A 65 5.29 2.13 24.90
CA ASP A 65 3.99 2.29 25.57
C ASP A 65 3.14 3.34 24.87
N SER A 66 3.74 4.48 24.51
CA SER A 66 3.07 5.52 23.69
C SER A 66 2.66 4.96 22.32
N ALA A 67 3.52 4.16 21.68
CA ALA A 67 3.20 3.52 20.40
C ALA A 67 2.12 2.43 20.56
N HIS A 68 2.02 1.78 21.71
CA HIS A 68 1.00 0.78 22.01
C HIS A 68 -0.37 1.43 22.22
N GLU A 69 -0.41 2.57 22.91
CA GLU A 69 -1.61 3.38 23.10
C GLU A 69 -2.11 3.95 21.77
N VAL A 70 -1.23 4.59 20.98
CA VAL A 70 -1.54 5.08 19.63
C VAL A 70 -2.02 3.94 18.74
N ARG A 71 -1.38 2.76 18.79
CA ARG A 71 -1.80 1.60 18.00
C ARG A 71 -3.17 1.08 18.42
N GLN A 72 -3.54 1.13 19.71
CA GLN A 72 -4.86 0.72 20.16
C GLN A 72 -5.93 1.71 19.71
N THR A 73 -5.71 3.02 19.91
CA THR A 73 -6.64 4.06 19.43
C THR A 73 -6.79 3.99 17.91
N VAL A 74 -5.70 3.89 17.17
CA VAL A 74 -5.73 3.77 15.69
C VAL A 74 -6.46 2.50 15.28
N LYS A 75 -6.25 1.36 15.93
CA LYS A 75 -6.89 0.09 15.57
C LYS A 75 -8.39 0.09 15.89
N GLU A 76 -8.81 0.74 16.97
CA GLU A 76 -10.23 0.93 17.29
C GLU A 76 -10.92 1.89 16.31
N GLU A 77 -10.28 3.02 15.99
CA GLU A 77 -10.78 3.97 15.00
C GLU A 77 -10.81 3.36 13.58
N PHE A 78 -9.78 2.58 13.20
CA PHE A 78 -9.76 1.85 11.93
C PHE A 78 -10.85 0.79 11.86
N LYS A 79 -11.08 0.04 12.95
CA LYS A 79 -12.11 -1.01 12.99
C LYS A 79 -13.50 -0.40 12.85
N LYS A 80 -13.78 0.71 13.53
CA LYS A 80 -15.01 1.48 13.36
C LYS A 80 -15.18 1.99 11.93
N GLY A 81 -14.12 2.56 11.36
CA GLY A 81 -14.10 3.01 9.98
C GLY A 81 -14.44 1.90 8.98
N TYR A 82 -13.80 0.73 9.10
CA TYR A 82 -14.09 -0.44 8.27
C TYR A 82 -15.55 -0.91 8.38
N SER A 83 -16.10 -1.01 9.59
CA SER A 83 -17.51 -1.41 9.76
C SER A 83 -18.49 -0.40 9.15
N SER A 84 -18.17 0.89 9.18
CA SER A 84 -18.99 1.92 8.51
C SER A 84 -18.87 1.85 6.99
N PHE A 85 -17.70 1.48 6.46
CA PHE A 85 -17.55 1.25 5.03
C PHE A 85 -18.32 0.01 4.56
N ASP A 86 -18.34 -1.08 5.35
CA ASP A 86 -19.12 -2.28 5.05
C ASP A 86 -20.62 -1.95 5.01
N GLU A 87 -21.11 -1.16 5.97
CA GLU A 87 -22.51 -0.72 6.03
C GLU A 87 -22.89 0.15 4.81
N VAL A 88 -22.00 1.05 4.39
CA VAL A 88 -22.19 1.85 3.17
C VAL A 88 -22.20 0.96 1.93
N ILE A 89 -21.29 -0.01 1.80
CA ILE A 89 -21.28 -0.93 0.65
C ILE A 89 -22.56 -1.77 0.61
N GLU A 90 -23.05 -2.24 1.75
CA GLU A 90 -24.29 -3.00 1.85
C GLU A 90 -25.51 -2.14 1.46
N ASP A 91 -25.53 -0.87 1.88
CA ASP A 91 -26.59 0.08 1.53
C ASP A 91 -26.57 0.40 0.01
N TYR A 92 -25.38 0.58 -0.57
CA TYR A 92 -25.22 0.72 -2.03
C TYR A 92 -25.69 -0.52 -2.81
N GLN A 93 -25.45 -1.73 -2.29
CA GLN A 93 -25.91 -2.96 -2.93
C GLN A 93 -27.44 -3.10 -2.88
N LYS A 94 -28.07 -2.80 -1.73
CA LYS A 94 -29.54 -2.75 -1.61
C LYS A 94 -30.16 -1.69 -2.51
N MET A 95 -29.51 -0.54 -2.64
CA MET A 95 -29.91 0.52 -3.57
C MET A 95 -29.81 0.04 -5.02
N LYS A 96 -28.74 -0.68 -5.38
CA LYS A 96 -28.58 -1.26 -6.72
C LYS A 96 -29.64 -2.34 -7.03
N GLU A 97 -30.01 -3.16 -6.05
CA GLU A 97 -31.06 -4.19 -6.20
C GLU A 97 -32.47 -3.60 -6.35
N SER A 98 -32.76 -2.49 -5.66
CA SER A 98 -34.03 -1.76 -5.81
C SER A 98 -34.13 -0.97 -7.12
N VAL A 99 -33.01 -0.43 -7.62
CA VAL A 99 -32.94 0.23 -8.93
C VAL A 99 -33.05 -0.79 -10.08
N SER A 100 -32.42 -1.97 -9.95
CA SER A 100 -32.49 -3.03 -10.97
C SER A 100 -33.91 -3.60 -11.22
N ASN A 101 -34.85 -3.41 -10.30
CA ASN A 101 -36.24 -3.89 -10.45
C ASN A 101 -37.21 -2.83 -11.02
N THR A 102 -36.77 -1.58 -11.22
CA THR A 102 -37.66 -0.50 -11.70
C THR A 102 -37.62 -0.34 -13.23
N ASP A 103 -36.50 -0.64 -13.91
CA ASP A 103 -36.37 -0.47 -15.37
C ASP A 103 -36.99 -1.61 -16.22
N VAL A 104 -37.50 -2.69 -15.62
CA VAL A 104 -38.09 -3.82 -16.37
C VAL A 104 -39.60 -3.66 -16.61
N LYS A 105 -40.29 -2.76 -15.89
CA LYS A 105 -41.76 -2.65 -15.97
C LYS A 105 -42.31 -1.76 -17.09
N GLU A 106 -41.54 -0.86 -17.69
CA GLU A 106 -42.10 0.01 -18.75
C GLU A 106 -42.11 -0.60 -20.16
N LYS A 107 -41.32 -1.64 -20.45
CA LYS A 107 -41.24 -2.20 -21.82
C LYS A 107 -42.32 -3.24 -22.17
N LYS A 108 -43.23 -3.60 -21.26
CA LYS A 108 -44.17 -4.72 -21.47
C LYS A 108 -45.63 -4.35 -21.75
N ASP A 109 -45.96 -3.06 -21.86
CA ASP A 109 -47.31 -2.59 -22.20
C ASP A 109 -47.44 -2.02 -23.63
N GLY A 110 -46.37 -2.03 -24.42
CA GLY A 110 -46.33 -1.41 -25.75
C GLY A 110 -46.51 -2.32 -26.97
N ASN A 111 -46.86 -3.61 -26.81
CA ASN A 111 -47.03 -4.53 -27.96
C ASN A 111 -48.40 -5.22 -27.95
N ARG A 112 -49.45 -4.40 -27.87
CA ARG A 112 -50.78 -4.70 -28.38
C ARG A 112 -51.15 -3.62 -29.39
N ALA A 113 -50.72 -3.81 -30.63
CA ALA A 113 -51.32 -3.23 -31.84
C ALA A 113 -50.92 -4.12 -33.02
#